data_AF-A0A1F7B310-F1
#
_entry.id   AF-A0A1F7B310-F1
#
_cell.length_a   1.000
_cell.length_b   1.000
_cell.length_c   1.000
_cell.angle_alpha   90.00
_cell.angle_beta   90.00
_cell.angle_gamma   90.00
#
_symmetry.space_group_name_H-M   'P 1'
#
loop_
_entity.id
_entity.type
_entity.pdbx_description
1 polymer ?
#
loop_
_entity_poly.entity_id
_entity_poly.type
_entity_poly.pdbx_seq_one_letter_code
_entity_poly.pdbx_strand_id
1 'polypeptide(L)'
;MDLFCYAFKNNKGELESPFLEYLEKYAIEKTDSEEKKRKKVKKIMNIKAHLEYLFTNNGKYDLPPIVQKYKNREIGILKIKESDKLIRIAFFTKIDKQIIFLNAFDKPKLYEKGKKQKVDKMIEKILDQVENFKLNFLKDKLYIPLNI
;
A
#
# COMPACT_ATOMS: atom_id res chain seq x y z
N MET A 1 13.18 -11.06 8.61
CA MET A 1 12.62 -10.44 7.39
C MET A 1 12.46 -8.97 7.70
N ASP A 2 12.74 -8.10 6.75
CA ASP A 2 12.67 -6.65 6.96
C ASP A 2 11.49 -6.04 6.19
N LEU A 3 10.97 -4.92 6.71
CA LEU A 3 9.90 -4.17 6.09
C LEU A 3 10.45 -2.84 5.57
N PHE A 4 10.25 -2.58 4.29
CA PHE A 4 10.68 -1.36 3.64
C PHE A 4 9.54 -0.70 2.89
N CYS A 5 9.59 0.62 2.84
CA CYS A 5 8.81 1.40 1.88
C CYS A 5 9.73 1.79 0.74
N TYR A 6 9.30 1.58 -0.51
CA TYR A 6 9.98 2.15 -1.66
C TYR A 6 10.10 3.67 -1.48
N ALA A 7 11.29 4.21 -1.78
CA ALA A 7 11.52 5.64 -1.74
C ALA A 7 12.19 6.14 -3.03
N PHE A 8 11.99 7.42 -3.33
CA PHE A 8 12.66 8.14 -4.41
C PHE A 8 13.10 9.51 -3.90
N LYS A 9 14.05 10.15 -4.59
CA LYS A 9 14.44 11.53 -4.28
C LYS A 9 13.54 12.50 -5.03
N ASN A 10 12.93 13.44 -4.32
CA ASN A 10 12.19 14.54 -4.91
C ASN A 10 13.13 15.61 -5.51
N ASN A 11 12.58 16.68 -6.08
CA ASN A 11 13.35 17.78 -6.67
C ASN A 11 14.26 18.53 -5.67
N LYS A 12 14.00 18.37 -4.36
CA LYS A 12 14.80 18.95 -3.27
C LYS A 12 15.86 17.97 -2.74
N GLY A 13 15.92 16.75 -3.29
CA GLY A 13 16.82 15.69 -2.85
C GLY A 13 16.35 14.93 -1.61
N GLU A 14 15.14 15.19 -1.12
CA GLU A 14 14.55 14.53 0.05
C GLU A 14 13.93 13.19 -0.36
N LEU A 15 13.94 12.21 0.55
CA LEU A 15 13.31 10.91 0.29
C LEU A 15 11.80 10.99 0.49
N GLU A 16 11.06 10.60 -0.54
CA GLU A 16 9.60 10.46 -0.52
C GLU A 16 9.19 9.01 -0.79
N SER A 17 8.07 8.58 -0.22
CA SER A 17 7.51 7.24 -0.41
C SER A 17 6.01 7.32 -0.72
N PRO A 18 5.54 6.74 -1.85
CA PRO A 18 4.10 6.74 -2.18
C PRO A 18 3.24 6.04 -1.13
N PHE A 19 3.81 5.02 -0.47
CA PHE A 19 3.12 4.33 0.62
C PHE A 19 2.96 5.22 1.85
N LEU A 20 4.02 5.94 2.26
CA LEU A 20 3.96 6.83 3.42
C LEU A 20 3.09 8.06 3.14
N GLU A 21 3.17 8.64 1.93
CA GLU A 21 2.30 9.72 1.47
C GLU A 21 0.81 9.33 1.58
N TYR A 22 0.47 8.09 1.23
CA TYR A 22 -0.90 7.60 1.44
C TYR A 22 -1.31 7.58 2.92
N LEU A 23 -0.39 7.22 3.83
CA LEU A 23 -0.67 7.19 5.28
C LEU A 23 -0.86 8.58 5.88
N GLU A 24 -0.31 9.65 5.26
CA GLU A 24 -0.48 11.03 5.73
C GLU A 24 -1.95 11.46 5.77
N LYS A 25 -2.83 10.85 4.96
CA LYS A 25 -4.30 11.04 5.05
C LYS A 25 -4.87 10.79 6.45
N TYR A 26 -4.15 10.03 7.27
CA TYR A 26 -4.54 9.66 8.63
C TYR A 26 -3.67 10.32 9.70
N ALA A 27 -2.76 11.23 9.34
CA ALA A 27 -2.00 12.03 10.29
C ALA A 27 -2.96 12.84 11.16
N ILE A 28 -2.74 12.88 12.48
CA ILE A 28 -3.59 13.62 13.41
C ILE A 28 -3.24 15.11 13.32
N GLU A 29 -4.24 15.94 13.03
CA GLU A 29 -4.10 17.39 13.00
C GLU A 29 -4.63 18.01 14.30
N LYS A 30 -4.10 19.18 14.68
CA LYS A 30 -4.58 19.92 15.87
C LYS A 30 -6.05 20.30 15.78
N THR A 31 -6.55 20.48 14.56
CA THR A 31 -7.94 20.85 14.23
C THR A 31 -8.88 19.65 14.18
N ASP A 32 -8.39 18.42 14.30
CA ASP A 32 -9.25 17.24 14.30
C ASP A 32 -10.11 17.17 15.57
N SER A 33 -11.40 16.89 15.41
CA SER A 33 -12.27 16.53 16.53
C SER A 33 -11.83 15.19 17.14
N GLU A 34 -12.17 14.94 18.40
CA GLU A 34 -11.86 13.67 19.08
C GLU A 34 -12.42 12.46 18.34
N GLU A 35 -13.61 12.58 17.75
CA GLU A 35 -14.19 11.52 16.92
C GLU A 35 -13.34 11.26 15.66
N LYS A 36 -12.87 12.32 14.99
CA LYS A 36 -12.03 12.21 13.80
C LYS A 36 -10.67 11.61 14.14
N LYS A 37 -10.06 12.01 15.26
CA LYS A 37 -8.81 11.41 15.78
C LYS A 37 -8.98 9.91 16.04
N ARG A 38 -10.03 9.51 16.76
CA ARG A 38 -10.35 8.10 17.02
C ARG A 38 -10.52 7.30 15.72
N LYS A 39 -11.20 7.86 14.71
CA LYS A 39 -11.34 7.24 13.38
C LYS A 39 -9.99 7.09 12.67
N LYS A 40 -9.13 8.12 12.68
CA LYS A 40 -7.77 8.06 12.09
C LYS A 40 -6.89 7.01 12.78
N VAL A 41 -6.88 6.98 14.12
CA VAL A 41 -6.14 5.97 14.91
C VAL A 41 -6.63 4.55 14.59
N LYS A 42 -7.95 4.33 14.60
CA LYS A 42 -8.52 3.01 14.26
C LYS A 42 -8.09 2.53 12.89
N LYS A 43 -8.02 3.43 11.90
CA LYS A 43 -7.55 3.12 10.54
C LYS A 43 -6.09 2.71 10.51
N ILE A 44 -5.21 3.49 11.14
CA ILE A 44 -3.78 3.16 11.23
C ILE A 44 -3.57 1.82 11.95
N MET A 45 -4.26 1.57 13.06
CA MET A 45 -4.18 0.29 13.77
C MET A 45 -4.64 -0.89 12.92
N ASN A 46 -5.70 -0.72 12.13
CA ASN A 46 -6.17 -1.76 11.21
C ASN A 46 -5.15 -2.02 10.09
N ILE A 47 -4.53 -0.96 9.54
CA ILE A 47 -3.44 -1.09 8.57
C ILE A 47 -2.28 -1.86 9.20
N LYS A 48 -1.82 -1.43 10.38
CA LYS A 48 -0.73 -2.07 11.15
C LYS A 48 -0.95 -3.58 11.30
N ALA A 49 -2.13 -3.99 11.76
CA ALA A 49 -2.47 -5.40 11.95
C ALA A 49 -2.40 -6.21 10.64
N HIS A 50 -2.78 -5.63 9.50
CA HIS A 50 -2.67 -6.30 8.21
C HIS A 50 -1.22 -6.39 7.72
N LEU A 51 -0.39 -5.38 8.01
CA LEU A 51 1.05 -5.43 7.69
C LEU A 51 1.76 -6.49 8.55
N GLU A 52 1.44 -6.58 9.84
CA GLU A 52 1.93 -7.60 10.76
C GLU A 52 1.51 -9.01 10.31
N TYR A 53 0.25 -9.16 9.87
CA TYR A 53 -0.23 -10.42 9.31
C TYR A 53 0.54 -10.82 8.05
N LEU A 54 0.76 -9.89 7.11
CA LEU A 54 1.56 -10.13 5.91
C LEU A 54 3.01 -10.51 6.28
N PHE A 55 3.58 -9.81 7.26
CA PHE A 55 4.94 -10.05 7.77
C PHE A 55 5.08 -11.45 8.38
N THR A 56 4.17 -11.83 9.26
CA THR A 56 4.14 -13.17 9.91
C THR A 56 4.00 -14.29 8.89
N ASN A 57 3.40 -14.00 7.73
CA ASN A 57 3.27 -14.95 6.62
C ASN A 57 4.35 -14.79 5.54
N ASN A 58 5.51 -14.20 5.87
CA ASN A 58 6.66 -14.06 4.98
C ASN A 58 6.35 -13.37 3.63
N GLY A 59 5.39 -12.45 3.60
CA GLY A 59 5.07 -11.72 2.38
C GLY A 59 4.51 -12.61 1.26
N LYS A 60 3.87 -13.74 1.58
CA LYS A 60 3.24 -14.63 0.59
C LYS A 60 2.18 -13.89 -0.23
N TYR A 61 2.17 -14.16 -1.53
CA TYR A 61 1.26 -13.52 -2.49
C TYR A 61 -0.16 -14.13 -2.49
N ASP A 62 -0.32 -15.35 -1.99
CA ASP A 62 -1.57 -16.10 -2.05
C ASP A 62 -2.08 -16.39 -0.62
N LEU A 63 -2.59 -15.36 0.05
CA LEU A 63 -3.24 -15.45 1.36
C LEU A 63 -4.70 -15.00 1.26
N PRO A 64 -5.61 -15.80 0.67
CA PRO A 64 -7.00 -15.41 0.51
C PRO A 64 -7.69 -15.24 1.88
N PRO A 65 -8.61 -14.28 2.04
CA PRO A 65 -9.06 -13.27 1.06
C PRO A 65 -8.20 -11.99 1.04
N ILE A 66 -7.18 -11.92 1.89
CA ILE A 66 -6.48 -10.70 2.30
C ILE A 66 -5.40 -10.29 1.28
N VAL A 67 -4.64 -11.26 0.75
CA VAL A 67 -3.58 -11.02 -0.22
C VAL A 67 -3.89 -11.77 -1.52
N GLN A 68 -3.60 -11.12 -2.64
CA GLN A 68 -3.61 -11.77 -3.95
C GLN A 68 -2.38 -11.35 -4.75
N LYS A 69 -1.82 -12.29 -5.52
CA LYS A 69 -0.90 -11.96 -6.61
C LYS A 69 -1.64 -11.20 -7.71
N TYR A 70 -1.02 -10.18 -8.27
CA TYR A 70 -1.61 -9.46 -9.39
C TYR A 70 -1.20 -10.05 -10.74
N LYS A 71 -2.11 -10.83 -11.33
CA LYS A 71 -1.94 -11.48 -12.65
C LYS A 71 -0.56 -12.19 -12.71
N ASN A 72 0.21 -11.95 -13.79
CA ASN A 72 1.53 -12.53 -14.02
C ASN A 72 2.68 -11.65 -13.50
N ARG A 73 2.40 -10.64 -12.67
CA ARG A 73 3.42 -9.75 -12.09
C ARG A 73 3.87 -10.29 -10.74
N GLU A 74 5.12 -10.03 -10.37
CA GLU A 74 5.61 -10.27 -9.00
C GLU A 74 5.21 -9.09 -8.09
N ILE A 75 3.91 -8.80 -8.06
CA ILE A 75 3.31 -7.78 -7.22
C ILE A 75 2.18 -8.43 -6.42
N GLY A 76 2.21 -8.22 -5.12
CA GLY A 76 1.17 -8.60 -4.18
C GLY A 76 0.28 -7.42 -3.87
N ILE A 77 -1.01 -7.69 -3.73
CA ILE A 77 -2.00 -6.70 -3.30
C ILE A 77 -2.59 -7.17 -1.98
N LEU A 78 -2.21 -6.48 -0.92
CA LEU A 78 -2.83 -6.58 0.40
C LEU A 78 -4.11 -5.74 0.40
N LYS A 79 -5.23 -6.37 0.73
CA LYS A 79 -6.57 -5.78 0.74
C LYS A 79 -7.01 -5.57 2.18
N ILE A 80 -7.43 -4.35 2.49
CA ILE A 80 -7.96 -4.01 3.81
C ILE A 80 -9.36 -3.44 3.60
N LYS A 81 -10.37 -4.21 4.03
CA LYS A 81 -11.77 -3.81 3.92
C LYS A 81 -12.18 -3.08 5.20
N GLU A 82 -12.66 -1.85 5.05
CA GLU A 82 -13.15 -1.08 6.18
C GLU A 82 -14.47 -0.40 5.79
N SER A 83 -15.58 -0.92 6.32
CA SER A 83 -16.94 -0.47 6.01
C SER A 83 -17.18 -0.38 4.49
N ASP A 84 -17.18 0.84 3.96
CA ASP A 84 -17.41 1.16 2.57
C ASP A 84 -16.15 1.36 1.72
N LYS A 85 -14.97 1.37 2.33
CA LYS A 85 -13.71 1.57 1.63
C LYS A 85 -12.91 0.27 1.56
N LEU A 86 -12.21 0.10 0.45
CA LEU A 86 -11.26 -0.99 0.28
C LEU A 86 -9.89 -0.38 -0.01
N ILE A 87 -9.02 -0.40 0.99
CA ILE A 87 -7.63 0.00 0.84
C ILE A 87 -6.89 -1.14 0.16
N ARG A 88 -6.03 -0.79 -0.80
CA ARG A 88 -5.12 -1.71 -1.47
C ARG A 88 -3.70 -1.22 -1.28
N ILE A 89 -2.87 -2.09 -0.72
CA ILE A 89 -1.44 -1.84 -0.55
C ILE A 89 -0.71 -2.77 -1.50
N ALA A 90 0.02 -2.19 -2.45
CA ALA A 90 0.85 -2.92 -3.37
C ALA A 90 2.23 -3.14 -2.77
N PHE A 91 2.71 -4.38 -2.82
CA PHE A 91 4.02 -4.75 -2.31
C PHE A 91 4.69 -5.76 -3.24
N PHE A 92 5.98 -5.96 -3.06
CA PHE A 92 6.64 -7.15 -3.56
C PHE A 92 7.61 -7.69 -2.51
N THR A 93 7.83 -9.00 -2.56
CA THR A 93 8.69 -9.74 -1.65
C THR A 93 9.92 -10.19 -2.41
N LYS A 94 11.10 -9.77 -1.95
CA LYS A 94 12.37 -10.29 -2.43
C LYS A 94 12.68 -11.54 -1.61
N ILE A 95 12.69 -12.70 -2.28
CA ILE A 95 12.76 -14.06 -1.71
C ILE A 95 13.39 -14.09 -0.31
N ASP A 96 12.53 -14.29 0.69
CA ASP A 96 12.78 -14.52 2.12
C ASP A 96 13.63 -13.47 2.87
N LYS A 97 13.82 -12.28 2.31
CA LYS A 97 14.62 -11.23 2.95
C LYS A 97 13.79 -10.01 3.31
N GLN A 98 12.97 -9.52 2.38
CA GLN A 98 12.41 -8.18 2.48
C GLN A 98 11.00 -8.12 1.87
N ILE A 99 10.08 -7.44 2.55
CA ILE A 99 8.83 -6.97 1.96
C ILE A 99 8.99 -5.48 1.67
N ILE A 100 8.73 -5.09 0.43
CA ILE A 100 8.80 -3.71 -0.02
C ILE A 100 7.40 -3.22 -0.36
N PHE A 101 6.89 -2.26 0.39
CA PHE A 101 5.65 -1.55 0.09
C PHE A 101 5.92 -0.51 -0.99
N LEU A 102 5.22 -0.64 -2.12
CA LEU A 102 5.42 0.18 -3.31
C LEU A 102 4.47 1.38 -3.36
N ASN A 103 3.19 1.15 -3.04
CA ASN A 103 2.15 2.18 -3.07
C ASN A 103 0.91 1.72 -2.27
N ALA A 104 0.04 2.66 -1.89
CA ALA A 104 -1.28 2.37 -1.35
C ALA A 104 -2.35 3.29 -1.96
N PHE A 105 -3.57 2.76 -2.13
CA PHE A 105 -4.68 3.50 -2.72
C PHE A 105 -6.05 2.97 -2.29
N ASP A 106 -7.05 3.85 -2.33
CA ASP A 106 -8.44 3.49 -2.10
C ASP A 106 -9.07 2.94 -3.39
N LYS A 107 -9.63 1.74 -3.38
CA LYS A 107 -10.47 1.26 -4.47
C LYS A 107 -11.88 1.85 -4.31
N PRO A 108 -12.39 2.60 -5.30
CA PRO A 108 -13.76 3.10 -5.30
C PRO A 108 -14.76 1.94 -5.29
N LYS A 109 -15.88 2.12 -4.58
CA LYS A 109 -17.01 1.20 -4.71
C LYS A 109 -17.68 1.33 -6.08
N LEU A 110 -18.11 0.19 -6.62
CA LEU A 110 -18.92 0.13 -7.82
C LEU A 110 -20.37 0.43 -7.42
N TYR A 111 -20.83 1.66 -7.67
CA TYR A 111 -22.24 2.01 -7.41
C TYR A 111 -23.10 2.14 -8.69
N GLU A 112 -22.53 2.04 -9.90
CA GLU A 112 -23.31 2.14 -11.16
C GLU A 112 -22.76 1.24 -12.28
N LYS A 113 -23.65 0.75 -13.14
CA LYS A 113 -23.30 0.06 -14.41
C LYS A 113 -22.45 1.01 -15.27
N GLY A 114 -21.34 0.52 -15.83
CA GLY A 114 -20.41 1.29 -16.68
C GLY A 114 -19.20 1.91 -15.96
N LYS A 115 -19.25 2.13 -14.63
CA LYS A 115 -18.08 2.60 -13.87
C LYS A 115 -17.02 1.50 -13.64
N LYS A 116 -17.38 0.23 -13.80
CA LYS A 116 -16.45 -0.91 -13.64
C LYS A 116 -15.22 -0.80 -14.54
N GLN A 117 -15.42 -0.59 -15.84
CA GLN A 117 -14.29 -0.43 -16.77
C GLN A 117 -13.40 0.78 -16.43
N LYS A 118 -13.98 1.89 -15.95
CA LYS A 118 -13.21 3.06 -15.52
C LYS A 118 -12.36 2.76 -14.28
N VAL A 119 -12.96 2.08 -13.30
CA VAL A 119 -12.26 1.65 -12.08
C VAL A 119 -11.15 0.64 -12.40
N ASP A 120 -11.42 -0.31 -13.29
CA ASP A 120 -10.42 -1.30 -13.71
C ASP A 120 -9.26 -0.62 -14.46
N LYS A 121 -9.54 0.31 -15.40
CA LYS A 121 -8.50 1.12 -16.07
C LYS A 121 -7.68 1.96 -15.08
N MET A 122 -8.33 2.56 -14.08
CA MET A 122 -7.62 3.32 -13.04
C MET A 122 -6.69 2.42 -12.23
N ILE A 123 -7.17 1.24 -11.83
CA ILE A 123 -6.37 0.25 -11.10
C ILE A 123 -5.20 -0.22 -11.97
N GLU A 124 -5.41 -0.49 -13.26
CA GLU A 124 -4.33 -0.88 -14.17
C GLU A 124 -3.25 0.21 -14.28
N LYS A 125 -3.63 1.48 -14.45
CA LYS A 125 -2.68 2.60 -14.46
C LYS A 125 -1.84 2.68 -13.18
N ILE A 126 -2.48 2.57 -12.02
CA ILE A 126 -1.77 2.56 -10.73
C ILE A 126 -0.79 1.38 -10.68
N LEU A 127 -1.17 0.21 -11.20
CA LEU A 127 -0.33 -0.98 -11.16
C LEU A 127 0.84 -0.92 -12.16
N ASP A 128 0.68 -0.23 -13.28
CA ASP A 128 1.79 0.09 -14.18
C ASP A 128 2.79 1.03 -13.51
N GLN A 129 2.31 2.02 -12.76
CA GLN A 129 3.18 2.88 -11.93
C GLN A 129 3.89 2.08 -10.83
N VAL A 130 3.18 1.16 -10.16
CA VAL A 130 3.76 0.28 -9.13
C VAL A 130 4.86 -0.61 -9.70
N GLU A 131 4.70 -1.14 -10.91
CA GLU A 131 5.77 -1.91 -11.56
C GLU A 131 7.01 -1.04 -11.81
N ASN A 132 6.82 0.22 -12.24
CA ASN A 132 7.93 1.17 -12.38
C ASN A 132 8.63 1.44 -11.03
N PHE A 133 7.88 1.57 -9.93
CA PHE A 133 8.46 1.71 -8.59
C PHE A 133 9.29 0.50 -8.19
N LYS A 134 8.82 -0.72 -8.48
CA LYS A 134 9.60 -1.95 -8.28
C LYS A 134 10.90 -1.92 -9.09
N LEU A 135 10.83 -1.59 -10.38
CA LEU A 135 12.01 -1.53 -11.25
C LEU A 135 13.02 -0.49 -10.76
N ASN A 136 12.56 0.70 -10.38
CA ASN A 136 13.41 1.75 -9.81
C ASN A 136 14.05 1.32 -8.49
N PHE A 137 13.28 0.69 -7.60
CA PHE A 137 13.82 0.12 -6.36
C PHE A 137 14.94 -0.89 -6.63
N LEU A 138 14.74 -1.80 -7.58
CA LEU A 138 15.74 -2.82 -7.91
C LEU A 138 17.04 -2.20 -8.47
N LYS A 139 16.93 -1.05 -9.14
CA LYS A 139 18.06 -0.29 -9.69
C LYS A 139 18.78 0.53 -8.62
N ASP A 140 18.04 1.39 -7.91
CA ASP A 140 18.61 2.46 -7.08
C ASP A 140 18.68 2.08 -5.58
N LYS A 141 17.91 1.07 -5.17
CA LYS A 141 17.83 0.55 -3.79
C LYS A 141 17.55 1.63 -2.74
N LEU A 142 16.74 2.63 -3.11
CA LEU A 142 16.27 3.66 -2.19
C LEU A 142 15.04 3.17 -1.43
N TYR A 143 15.09 3.26 -0.10
CA TYR A 143 14.01 2.83 0.78
C TYR A 143 14.00 3.58 2.10
N ILE A 144 12.85 3.48 2.78
CA ILE A 144 12.67 3.88 4.17
C ILE A 144 12.36 2.62 4.99
N PRO A 145 13.14 2.28 6.04
CA PRO A 145 12.83 1.18 6.94
C PRO A 145 11.54 1.45 7.71
N LEU A 146 10.69 0.43 7.79
CA LEU A 146 9.43 0.49 8.53
C LEU A 146 9.53 -0.41 9.76
N ASN A 147 9.52 0.20 10.93
CA ASN A 147 9.45 -0.51 12.20
C ASN A 147 7.97 -0.69 12.57
N ILE A 148 7.50 -1.94 12.59
CA ILE A 148 6.12 -2.29 12.97
C ILE A 148 6.12 -3.11 14.26
#